data_AF-A0A7J7SFK3-F1
#
_entry.id   AF-A0A7J7SFK3-F1
#
_cell.length_a   1.000
_cell.length_b   1.000
_cell.length_c   1.000
_cell.angle_alpha   90.00
_cell.angle_beta   90.00
_cell.angle_gamma   90.00
#
_symmetry.space_group_name_H-M   'P 1'
#
loop_
_entity.id
_entity.type
_entity.pdbx_description
1 polymer ?
#
loop_
_entity_poly.entity_id
_entity_poly.type
_entity_poly.pdbx_seq_one_letter_code
_entity_poly.pdbx_strand_id
1 'polypeptide(L)'
;MDQKILSLAAEKTADSLQAFLQTLKEEDLANLLQNQAVKGRAVGALLRAIFRGSPCSEEAGTLRRRKIYTRCMQLVESGDLQKETASEIIGLLMLEVHCFPGPSLVELANEFIAAITGGSLTNGKSLELFPIILTALVTKKGKLVCGKDELSGEECKKQLISTLCSGRWDRRYVIQLTSMFKDVPLTPEEIGLVMEKVLKMFSKLNLQEIPPLVYQLLILSSKGSRGKVLEGIVAFFNELDRQHRAEQSGDELLDLITVPSGELRHVEGTVVLHVVFAMTLDCELGRALLKHLKAAQQGGFSNNICPFSITLLLSVARIQRFEEQVFDLLKASVFKSFKDLQLLQGSKFLQNLVPHPSCVSTMILEVVKNRAALQHHHILALGSSELFF
;
A
#
# COMPACT_ATOMS: atom_id res chain seq x y z
N MET A 1 39.65 3.61 -18.82
CA MET A 1 38.46 4.50 -18.83
C MET A 1 38.17 4.99 -17.42
N ASP A 2 37.92 4.09 -16.47
CA ASP A 2 37.66 4.42 -15.06
C ASP A 2 38.68 5.37 -14.40
N GLN A 3 39.97 5.01 -14.41
CA GLN A 3 41.03 5.83 -13.83
C GLN A 3 41.10 7.26 -14.41
N LYS A 4 40.78 7.43 -15.69
CA LYS A 4 40.76 8.74 -16.35
C LYS A 4 39.54 9.56 -15.94
N ILE A 5 38.37 8.94 -15.75
CA ILE A 5 37.18 9.61 -15.20
C ILE A 5 37.46 10.08 -13.77
N LEU A 6 38.07 9.21 -12.95
CA LEU A 6 38.39 9.51 -11.56
C LEU A 6 39.49 10.59 -11.43
N SER A 7 40.51 10.58 -12.29
CA SER A 7 41.56 11.62 -12.28
C SER A 7 40.99 12.99 -12.65
N LEU A 8 40.18 13.06 -13.71
CA LEU A 8 39.52 14.31 -14.15
C LEU A 8 38.53 14.82 -13.07
N ALA A 9 37.86 13.93 -12.35
CA ALA A 9 37.00 14.32 -11.23
C ALA A 9 37.80 14.87 -10.04
N ALA A 10 38.99 14.33 -9.77
CA ALA A 10 39.89 14.78 -8.69
C ALA A 10 40.52 16.14 -8.99
N GLU A 11 40.84 16.42 -10.25
CA GLU A 11 41.39 17.69 -10.73
C GLU A 11 40.39 18.86 -10.66
N LYS A 12 39.13 18.60 -10.31
CA LYS A 12 38.01 19.58 -10.26
C LYS A 12 37.72 20.30 -11.59
N THR A 13 38.25 19.81 -12.71
CA THR A 13 38.10 20.37 -14.05
C THR A 13 36.81 19.85 -14.70
N ALA A 14 35.66 20.42 -14.30
CA ALA A 14 34.34 20.01 -14.77
C ALA A 14 34.22 19.99 -16.31
N ASP A 15 34.77 21.00 -16.98
CA ASP A 15 34.72 21.12 -18.45
C ASP A 15 35.49 20.00 -19.14
N SER A 16 36.66 19.62 -18.60
CA SER A 16 37.48 18.55 -19.17
C SER A 16 36.83 17.17 -18.98
N LEU A 17 36.16 16.97 -17.84
CA LEU A 17 35.42 15.77 -17.54
C LEU A 17 34.20 15.65 -18.46
N GLN A 18 33.48 16.75 -18.66
CA GLN A 18 32.33 16.81 -19.55
C GLN A 18 32.72 16.55 -21.00
N ALA A 19 33.78 17.20 -21.51
CA ALA A 19 34.32 16.95 -22.84
C ALA A 19 34.72 15.49 -23.01
N PHE A 20 35.39 14.89 -22.01
CA PHE A 20 35.74 13.48 -22.06
C PHE A 20 34.50 12.57 -22.10
N LEU A 21 33.49 12.83 -21.27
CA LEU A 21 32.25 12.05 -21.27
C LEU A 21 31.45 12.20 -22.57
N GLN A 22 31.57 13.33 -23.29
CA GLN A 22 30.96 13.51 -24.62
C GLN A 22 31.62 12.64 -25.70
N THR A 23 32.90 12.30 -25.54
CA THR A 23 33.60 11.39 -26.48
C THR A 23 33.24 9.91 -26.28
N LEU A 24 32.66 9.56 -25.14
CA LEU A 24 32.31 8.18 -24.81
C LEU A 24 30.91 7.84 -25.32
N LYS A 25 30.75 6.62 -25.84
CA LYS A 25 29.41 6.09 -26.14
C LYS A 25 28.70 5.74 -24.84
N GLU A 26 27.38 5.90 -24.84
CA GLU A 26 26.54 5.61 -23.67
C GLU A 26 26.67 4.16 -23.19
N GLU A 27 26.76 3.21 -24.13
CA GLU A 27 26.93 1.78 -23.80
C GLU A 27 28.29 1.48 -23.16
N ASP A 28 29.34 2.20 -23.53
CA ASP A 28 30.66 2.02 -22.91
C ASP A 28 30.63 2.45 -21.45
N LEU A 29 29.89 3.52 -21.14
CA LEU A 29 29.71 4.02 -19.79
C LEU A 29 28.81 3.09 -18.95
N ALA A 30 27.76 2.54 -19.56
CA ALA A 30 26.90 1.53 -18.93
C ALA A 30 27.68 0.26 -18.58
N ASN A 31 28.47 -0.26 -19.53
CA ASN A 31 29.34 -1.42 -19.31
C ASN A 31 30.38 -1.15 -18.23
N LEU A 32 30.94 0.05 -18.17
CA LEU A 32 31.88 0.43 -17.12
C LEU A 32 31.23 0.41 -15.73
N LEU A 33 30.02 0.97 -15.62
CA LEU A 33 29.25 0.96 -14.37
C LEU A 33 28.90 -0.46 -13.92
N GLN A 34 28.43 -1.31 -14.83
CA GLN A 34 28.13 -2.71 -14.53
C GLN A 34 29.37 -3.44 -14.01
N ASN A 35 30.52 -3.27 -14.68
CA ASN A 35 31.77 -3.90 -14.27
C ASN A 35 32.24 -3.45 -12.88
N GLN A 36 32.08 -2.17 -12.54
CA GLN A 36 32.46 -1.67 -11.20
C GLN A 36 31.45 -2.06 -10.12
N ALA A 37 30.16 -2.09 -10.45
CA ALA A 37 29.12 -2.52 -9.54
C ALA A 37 29.29 -4.00 -9.15
N VAL A 38 29.59 -4.89 -10.11
CA VAL A 38 29.82 -6.32 -9.86
C VAL A 38 31.11 -6.55 -9.06
N LYS A 39 32.16 -5.75 -9.30
CA LYS A 39 33.42 -5.85 -8.54
C LYS A 39 33.33 -5.27 -7.11
N GLY A 40 32.23 -4.59 -6.78
CA GLY A 40 31.98 -4.01 -5.45
C GLY A 40 32.98 -2.93 -5.04
N ARG A 41 33.71 -2.33 -5.99
CA ARG A 41 34.76 -1.33 -5.71
C ARG A 41 34.50 -0.07 -6.53
N ALA A 42 34.60 1.09 -5.88
CA ALA A 42 34.60 2.42 -6.50
C ALA A 42 33.38 2.85 -7.32
N VAL A 43 32.29 2.07 -7.38
CA VAL A 43 31.07 2.43 -8.13
C VAL A 43 30.49 3.78 -7.68
N GLY A 44 30.50 4.08 -6.38
CA GLY A 44 30.01 5.36 -5.90
C GLY A 44 30.91 6.54 -6.29
N ALA A 45 32.22 6.36 -6.34
CA ALA A 45 33.15 7.39 -6.83
C ALA A 45 32.94 7.64 -8.32
N LEU A 46 32.75 6.56 -9.11
CA LEU A 46 32.46 6.64 -10.53
C LEU A 46 31.13 7.34 -10.81
N LEU A 47 30.06 7.01 -10.09
CA LEU A 47 28.76 7.68 -10.23
C LEU A 47 28.83 9.16 -9.92
N ARG A 48 29.48 9.55 -8.80
CA ARG A 48 29.69 10.97 -8.45
C ARG A 48 30.45 11.71 -9.55
N ALA A 49 31.49 11.10 -10.12
CA ALA A 49 32.25 11.68 -11.22
C ALA A 49 31.38 11.86 -12.47
N ILE A 50 30.63 10.83 -12.88
CA ILE A 50 29.74 10.89 -14.05
C ILE A 50 28.69 11.99 -13.88
N PHE A 51 28.03 12.07 -12.72
CA PHE A 51 27.02 13.08 -12.44
C PHE A 51 27.60 14.49 -12.42
N ARG A 52 28.79 14.66 -11.84
CA ARG A 52 29.50 15.96 -11.85
C ARG A 52 29.87 16.41 -13.26
N GLY A 53 30.30 15.49 -14.13
CA GLY A 53 30.63 15.77 -15.53
C GLY A 53 29.43 15.83 -16.49
N SER A 54 28.20 15.70 -15.97
CA SER A 54 26.98 15.68 -16.78
C SER A 54 25.94 16.61 -16.16
N PRO A 55 26.19 17.94 -16.09
CA PRO A 55 25.27 18.86 -15.44
C PRO A 55 23.94 18.95 -16.19
N CYS A 56 22.84 19.19 -15.46
CA CYS A 56 21.50 19.36 -16.04
C CYS A 56 21.28 20.72 -16.73
N SER A 57 22.28 21.61 -16.70
CA SER A 57 22.30 22.84 -17.50
C SER A 57 22.43 22.56 -19.00
N GLU A 58 22.91 21.37 -19.36
CA GLU A 58 23.05 20.93 -20.74
C GLU A 58 22.14 19.74 -21.04
N GLU A 59 21.55 19.75 -22.23
CA GLU A 59 20.67 18.67 -22.68
C GLU A 59 21.40 17.33 -22.77
N ALA A 60 22.63 17.32 -23.31
CA ALA A 60 23.47 16.13 -23.38
C ALA A 60 23.80 15.56 -21.99
N GLY A 61 24.05 16.44 -21.01
CA GLY A 61 24.28 16.05 -19.62
C GLY A 61 23.04 15.43 -18.98
N THR A 62 21.88 16.05 -19.19
CA THR A 62 20.58 15.57 -18.70
C THR A 62 20.22 14.21 -19.29
N LEU A 63 20.39 14.02 -20.61
CA LEU A 63 20.15 12.76 -21.29
C LEU A 63 21.07 11.66 -20.76
N ARG A 64 22.37 11.95 -20.61
CA ARG A 64 23.33 11.01 -20.03
C ARG A 64 22.94 10.63 -18.61
N ARG A 65 22.60 11.60 -17.75
CA ARG A 65 22.12 11.32 -16.39
C ARG A 65 20.93 10.37 -16.40
N ARG A 66 19.92 10.62 -17.23
CA ARG A 66 18.73 9.75 -17.32
C ARG A 66 19.10 8.32 -17.69
N LYS A 67 19.94 8.13 -18.72
CA LYS A 67 20.43 6.80 -19.12
C LYS A 67 21.16 6.08 -17.99
N ILE A 68 22.01 6.81 -17.25
CA ILE A 68 22.74 6.26 -16.11
C ILE A 68 21.77 5.85 -14.99
N TYR A 69 20.72 6.64 -14.73
CA TYR A 69 19.65 6.24 -13.82
C TYR A 69 18.99 4.94 -14.28
N THR A 70 18.53 4.86 -15.53
CA THR A 70 17.90 3.65 -16.08
C THR A 70 18.80 2.42 -15.95
N ARG A 71 20.10 2.56 -16.24
CA ARG A 71 21.07 1.46 -16.09
C ARG A 71 21.30 1.07 -14.62
N CYS A 72 21.46 2.03 -13.72
CA CYS A 72 21.60 1.74 -12.29
C CYS A 72 20.36 1.03 -11.72
N MET A 73 19.16 1.42 -12.14
CA MET A 73 17.93 0.74 -11.75
C MET A 73 17.91 -0.71 -12.24
N GLN A 74 18.25 -0.95 -13.51
CA GLN A 74 18.35 -2.30 -14.07
C GLN A 74 19.35 -3.17 -13.31
N LEU A 75 20.51 -2.63 -12.94
CA LEU A 75 21.53 -3.33 -12.17
C LEU A 75 21.07 -3.63 -10.73
N VAL A 76 20.42 -2.68 -10.08
CA VAL A 76 19.88 -2.90 -8.73
C VAL A 76 18.78 -3.96 -8.76
N GLU A 77 17.91 -3.93 -9.76
CA GLU A 77 16.85 -4.90 -9.95
C GLU A 77 17.39 -6.29 -10.32
N SER A 78 18.48 -6.42 -11.09
CA SER A 78 19.02 -7.72 -11.50
C SER A 78 19.32 -8.66 -10.32
N GLY A 79 19.64 -8.09 -9.15
CA GLY A 79 19.90 -8.84 -7.92
C GLY A 79 21.32 -9.38 -7.82
N ASP A 80 22.17 -9.15 -8.82
CA ASP A 80 23.55 -9.63 -8.86
C ASP A 80 24.51 -8.81 -7.99
N LEU A 81 24.02 -7.71 -7.42
CA LEU A 81 24.84 -6.79 -6.63
C LEU A 81 24.84 -7.15 -5.14
N GLN A 82 26.00 -6.95 -4.51
CA GLN A 82 26.10 -6.94 -3.05
C GLN A 82 25.16 -5.89 -2.44
N LYS A 83 24.61 -6.17 -1.26
CA LYS A 83 23.59 -5.32 -0.63
C LYS A 83 24.12 -3.90 -0.41
N GLU A 84 25.35 -3.78 0.04
CA GLU A 84 26.03 -2.52 0.31
C GLU A 84 26.21 -1.70 -0.97
N THR A 85 26.58 -2.35 -2.06
CA THR A 85 26.72 -1.73 -3.39
C THR A 85 25.38 -1.25 -3.93
N ALA A 86 24.33 -2.08 -3.83
CA ALA A 86 22.99 -1.69 -4.26
C ALA A 86 22.47 -0.49 -3.45
N SER A 87 22.66 -0.50 -2.12
CA SER A 87 22.28 0.61 -1.24
C SER A 87 23.10 1.88 -1.52
N GLU A 88 24.40 1.78 -1.81
CA GLU A 88 25.22 2.94 -2.21
C GLU A 88 24.71 3.55 -3.52
N ILE A 89 24.40 2.72 -4.52
CA ILE A 89 23.84 3.18 -5.80
C ILE A 89 22.51 3.91 -5.56
N ILE A 90 21.57 3.28 -4.86
CA ILE A 90 20.26 3.89 -4.57
C ILE A 90 20.43 5.19 -3.80
N GLY A 91 21.26 5.24 -2.76
CA GLY A 91 21.52 6.44 -1.99
C GLY A 91 22.08 7.60 -2.84
N LEU A 92 22.97 7.31 -3.78
CA LEU A 92 23.49 8.33 -4.71
C LEU A 92 22.44 8.83 -5.70
N LEU A 93 21.59 7.93 -6.21
CA LEU A 93 20.47 8.32 -7.07
C LEU A 93 19.46 9.18 -6.31
N MET A 94 19.16 8.87 -5.04
CA MET A 94 18.29 9.72 -4.21
C MET A 94 18.84 11.13 -4.01
N LEU A 95 20.17 11.29 -3.88
CA LEU A 95 20.79 12.60 -3.72
C LEU A 95 20.76 13.43 -5.01
N GLU A 96 21.02 12.80 -6.15
CA GLU A 96 21.19 13.49 -7.43
C GLU A 96 19.87 13.76 -8.16
N VAL A 97 18.76 13.14 -7.75
CA VAL A 97 17.46 13.26 -8.42
C VAL A 97 16.95 14.70 -8.40
N HIS A 98 17.27 15.46 -7.34
CA HIS A 98 16.88 16.85 -7.19
C HIS A 98 17.49 17.77 -8.26
N CYS A 99 18.58 17.36 -8.91
CA CYS A 99 19.22 18.13 -9.97
C CYS A 99 18.47 18.06 -11.30
N PHE A 100 17.60 17.07 -11.52
CA PHE A 100 16.92 16.92 -12.80
C PHE A 100 15.94 18.06 -13.09
N PRO A 101 15.78 18.46 -14.37
CA PRO A 101 14.70 19.34 -14.78
C PRO A 101 13.36 18.59 -14.75
N GLY A 102 12.26 19.33 -14.61
CA GLY A 102 10.92 18.75 -14.46
C GLY A 102 10.52 17.76 -15.57
N PRO A 103 10.73 18.04 -16.88
CA PRO A 103 10.39 17.10 -17.94
C PRO A 103 11.11 15.75 -17.80
N SER A 104 12.40 15.76 -17.41
CA SER A 104 13.15 14.53 -17.22
C SER A 104 12.73 13.74 -15.98
N LEU A 105 12.22 14.41 -14.93
CA LEU A 105 11.60 13.73 -13.79
C LEU A 105 10.30 13.03 -14.18
N VAL A 106 9.49 13.65 -15.04
CA VAL A 106 8.26 13.04 -15.57
C VAL A 106 8.59 11.82 -16.43
N GLU A 107 9.58 11.93 -17.31
CA GLU A 107 10.03 10.78 -18.12
C GLU A 107 10.55 9.64 -17.23
N LEU A 108 11.40 9.95 -16.25
CA LEU A 108 11.92 8.95 -15.31
C LEU A 108 10.79 8.28 -14.51
N ALA A 109 9.81 9.05 -14.02
CA ALA A 109 8.65 8.51 -13.33
C ALA A 109 7.81 7.60 -14.24
N ASN A 110 7.66 7.94 -15.51
CA ASN A 110 6.97 7.09 -16.48
C ASN A 110 7.74 5.81 -16.79
N GLU A 111 9.08 5.84 -16.85
CA GLU A 111 9.90 4.63 -16.95
C GLU A 111 9.65 3.69 -15.76
N PHE A 112 9.55 4.23 -14.54
CA PHE A 112 9.16 3.46 -13.34
C PHE A 112 7.77 2.86 -13.44
N ILE A 113 6.78 3.65 -13.85
CA ILE A 113 5.39 3.18 -13.98
C ILE A 113 5.32 2.07 -15.05
N ALA A 114 6.01 2.24 -16.17
CA ALA A 114 6.12 1.23 -17.20
C ALA A 114 6.78 -0.05 -16.67
N ALA A 115 7.83 0.08 -15.86
CA ALA A 115 8.51 -1.06 -15.26
C ALA A 115 7.62 -1.84 -14.28
N ILE A 116 6.88 -1.13 -13.43
CA ILE A 116 5.92 -1.69 -12.46
C ILE A 116 4.76 -2.39 -13.20
N THR A 117 4.15 -1.70 -14.16
CA THR A 117 2.94 -2.18 -14.83
C THR A 117 3.22 -3.21 -15.92
N GLY A 118 4.41 -3.18 -16.50
CA GLY A 118 4.92 -4.17 -17.45
C GLY A 118 5.48 -5.44 -16.81
N GLY A 119 5.56 -5.50 -15.46
CA GLY A 119 6.02 -6.69 -14.74
C GLY A 119 7.53 -6.95 -14.87
N SER A 120 8.32 -5.92 -15.16
CA SER A 120 9.77 -6.03 -15.34
C SER A 120 10.59 -5.98 -14.03
N LEU A 121 9.90 -5.75 -12.90
CA LEU A 121 10.52 -5.73 -11.58
C LEU A 121 10.95 -7.13 -11.14
N THR A 122 12.14 -7.24 -10.56
CA THR A 122 12.73 -8.52 -10.14
C THR A 122 13.00 -8.59 -8.63
N ASN A 123 13.36 -7.48 -7.98
CA ASN A 123 13.52 -7.45 -6.52
C ASN A 123 12.87 -6.24 -5.83
N GLY A 124 12.46 -5.22 -6.60
CA GLY A 124 11.71 -4.06 -6.12
C GLY A 124 12.52 -3.06 -5.30
N LYS A 125 13.85 -3.21 -5.21
CA LYS A 125 14.71 -2.25 -4.49
C LYS A 125 14.74 -0.88 -5.16
N SER A 126 14.55 -0.81 -6.47
CA SER A 126 14.48 0.47 -7.20
C SER A 126 13.26 1.31 -6.80
N LEU A 127 12.21 0.70 -6.24
CA LEU A 127 10.97 1.40 -5.86
C LEU A 127 11.19 2.47 -4.79
N GLU A 128 12.26 2.37 -3.99
CA GLU A 128 12.64 3.40 -3.00
C GLU A 128 12.93 4.77 -3.65
N LEU A 129 13.30 4.81 -4.93
CA LEU A 129 13.57 6.06 -5.65
C LEU A 129 12.30 6.80 -6.07
N PHE A 130 11.21 6.08 -6.31
CA PHE A 130 9.99 6.66 -6.85
C PHE A 130 9.38 7.75 -5.95
N PRO A 131 9.31 7.61 -4.62
CA PRO A 131 8.89 8.69 -3.73
C PRO A 131 9.71 9.96 -3.84
N ILE A 132 11.03 9.80 -3.99
CA ILE A 132 11.95 10.93 -4.08
C ILE A 132 11.79 11.63 -5.43
N ILE A 133 11.55 10.89 -6.51
CA ILE A 133 11.23 11.45 -7.84
C ILE A 133 9.93 12.26 -7.79
N LEU A 134 8.86 11.70 -7.21
CA LEU A 134 7.58 12.41 -7.06
C LEU A 134 7.72 13.67 -6.20
N THR A 135 8.47 13.58 -5.10
CA THR A 135 8.72 14.73 -4.22
C THR A 135 9.56 15.79 -4.93
N ALA A 136 10.61 15.39 -5.65
CA ALA A 136 11.43 16.30 -6.45
C ALA A 136 10.61 17.01 -7.54
N LEU A 137 9.67 16.30 -8.18
CA LEU A 137 8.80 16.85 -9.21
C LEU A 137 7.93 18.01 -8.67
N VAL A 138 7.35 17.84 -7.48
CA VAL A 138 6.55 18.87 -6.81
C VAL A 138 7.35 20.15 -6.56
N THR A 139 8.64 20.03 -6.24
CA THR A 139 9.49 21.21 -5.99
C THR A 139 9.83 22.02 -7.25
N LYS A 140 9.57 21.48 -8.46
CA LYS A 140 9.89 22.17 -9.72
C LYS A 140 8.86 23.25 -10.00
N LYS A 141 9.37 24.48 -10.17
CA LYS A 141 8.57 25.65 -10.54
C LYS A 141 8.32 25.67 -12.04
N GLY A 142 7.15 26.15 -12.43
CA GLY A 142 6.75 26.30 -13.84
C GLY A 142 5.78 25.22 -14.30
N LYS A 143 5.27 25.38 -15.51
CA LYS A 143 4.45 24.36 -16.16
C LYS A 143 5.37 23.32 -16.81
N LEU A 144 5.05 22.06 -16.61
CA LEU A 144 5.75 20.89 -17.09
C LEU A 144 4.86 20.21 -18.13
N VAL A 145 5.47 19.71 -19.20
CA VAL A 145 4.74 18.88 -20.17
C VAL A 145 4.57 17.49 -19.56
N CYS A 146 3.34 17.12 -19.24
CA CYS A 146 2.98 15.78 -18.78
C CYS A 146 1.92 15.22 -19.73
N GLY A 147 2.33 14.32 -20.62
CA GLY A 147 1.48 13.86 -21.72
C GLY A 147 1.27 14.97 -22.75
N LYS A 148 0.01 15.40 -22.92
CA LYS A 148 -0.37 16.46 -23.88
C LYS A 148 -0.61 17.83 -23.23
N ASP A 149 -0.58 17.89 -21.89
CA ASP A 149 -0.98 19.06 -21.13
C ASP A 149 0.22 19.71 -20.43
N GLU A 150 0.13 21.03 -20.25
CA GLU A 150 1.07 21.82 -19.45
C GLU A 150 0.56 21.95 -18.00
N LEU A 151 1.18 21.22 -17.08
CA LEU A 151 0.70 21.02 -15.72
C LEU A 151 1.72 21.49 -14.68
N SER A 152 1.28 21.81 -13.46
CA SER A 152 2.21 22.03 -12.35
C SER A 152 2.86 20.71 -11.90
N GLY A 153 3.96 20.78 -11.14
CA GLY A 153 4.58 19.59 -10.55
C GLY A 153 3.62 18.75 -9.71
N GLU A 154 2.72 19.39 -8.95
CA GLU A 154 1.67 18.70 -8.17
C GLU A 154 0.65 17.98 -9.06
N GLU A 155 0.17 18.63 -10.13
CA GLU A 155 -0.81 18.00 -11.02
C GLU A 155 -0.17 16.88 -11.85
N CYS A 156 1.10 17.01 -12.23
CA CYS A 156 1.88 15.92 -12.84
C CYS A 156 2.01 14.73 -11.88
N LYS A 157 2.33 14.98 -10.59
CA LYS A 157 2.42 13.95 -9.56
C LYS A 157 1.10 13.20 -9.44
N LYS A 158 -0.02 13.93 -9.37
CA LYS A 158 -1.37 13.34 -9.31
C LYS A 158 -1.68 12.47 -10.52
N GLN A 159 -1.35 12.92 -11.73
CA GLN A 159 -1.52 12.12 -12.94
C GLN A 159 -0.67 10.85 -12.92
N LEU A 160 0.61 10.94 -12.52
CA LEU A 160 1.51 9.79 -12.40
C LEU A 160 0.97 8.76 -11.40
N ILE A 161 0.49 9.21 -10.23
CA ILE A 161 -0.14 8.34 -9.23
C ILE A 161 -1.41 7.68 -9.80
N SER A 162 -2.25 8.43 -10.50
CA SER A 162 -3.46 7.91 -11.15
C SER A 162 -3.12 6.84 -12.20
N THR A 163 -2.13 7.07 -13.05
CA THR A 163 -1.62 6.10 -14.03
C THR A 163 -1.08 4.85 -13.33
N LEU A 164 -0.31 5.01 -12.25
CA LEU A 164 0.19 3.88 -11.47
C LEU A 164 -0.94 3.06 -10.83
N CYS A 165 -1.96 3.71 -10.27
CA CYS A 165 -3.10 3.05 -9.63
C CYS A 165 -4.04 2.38 -10.64
N SER A 166 -4.16 2.90 -11.87
CA SER A 166 -4.93 2.27 -12.94
C SER A 166 -4.21 1.06 -13.56
N GLY A 167 -2.87 1.07 -13.57
CA GLY A 167 -2.04 -0.03 -14.07
C GLY A 167 -2.12 -1.33 -13.27
N ARG A 168 -1.59 -2.43 -13.80
CA ARG A 168 -1.55 -3.73 -13.09
C ARG A 168 -0.40 -3.75 -12.09
N TRP A 169 -0.66 -4.22 -10.87
CA TRP A 169 0.38 -4.43 -9.86
C TRP A 169 0.66 -5.92 -9.76
N ASP A 170 1.94 -6.32 -9.85
CA ASP A 170 2.36 -7.68 -9.58
C ASP A 170 2.19 -7.98 -8.08
N ARG A 171 1.57 -9.13 -7.76
CA ARG A 171 1.32 -9.58 -6.39
C ARG A 171 2.58 -9.57 -5.52
N ARG A 172 3.74 -9.89 -6.10
CA ARG A 172 5.03 -10.00 -5.40
C ARG A 172 5.50 -8.69 -4.78
N TYR A 173 5.09 -7.55 -5.37
CA TYR A 173 5.57 -6.23 -4.95
C TYR A 173 4.48 -5.36 -4.33
N VAL A 174 3.25 -5.85 -4.14
CA VAL A 174 2.13 -5.04 -3.62
C VAL A 174 2.46 -4.43 -2.25
N ILE A 175 3.12 -5.18 -1.37
CA ILE A 175 3.53 -4.70 -0.04
C ILE A 175 4.55 -3.56 -0.17
N GLN A 176 5.57 -3.73 -1.01
CA GLN A 176 6.60 -2.71 -1.25
C GLN A 176 6.02 -1.47 -1.92
N LEU A 177 5.17 -1.65 -2.95
CA LEU A 177 4.44 -0.57 -3.62
C LEU A 177 3.55 0.21 -2.66
N THR A 178 2.90 -0.47 -1.71
CA THR A 178 2.09 0.19 -0.67
C THR A 178 2.97 0.96 0.30
N SER A 179 4.06 0.36 0.77
CA SER A 179 5.03 1.00 1.68
C SER A 179 5.66 2.24 1.08
N MET A 180 5.94 2.24 -0.23
CA MET A 180 6.51 3.36 -0.97
C MET A 180 5.71 4.65 -0.80
N PHE A 181 4.37 4.57 -0.76
CA PHE A 181 3.50 5.75 -0.57
C PHE A 181 3.56 6.35 0.85
N LYS A 182 4.17 5.65 1.81
CA LYS A 182 4.44 6.20 3.15
C LYS A 182 5.39 7.39 3.10
N ASP A 183 6.27 7.46 2.11
CA ASP A 183 7.27 8.54 2.04
C ASP A 183 6.87 9.64 1.05
N VAL A 184 5.70 9.53 0.41
CA VAL A 184 5.16 10.53 -0.53
C VAL A 184 4.18 11.48 0.19
N PRO A 185 4.29 12.81 0.00
CA PRO A 185 3.25 13.75 0.40
C PRO A 185 2.04 13.63 -0.54
N LEU A 186 0.96 13.04 -0.05
CA LEU A 186 -0.25 12.75 -0.81
C LEU A 186 -1.40 13.70 -0.43
N THR A 187 -2.18 14.15 -1.40
CA THR A 187 -3.44 14.85 -1.15
C THR A 187 -4.53 13.86 -0.71
N PRO A 188 -5.65 14.32 -0.11
CA PRO A 188 -6.76 13.45 0.27
C PRO A 188 -7.31 12.59 -0.88
N GLU A 189 -7.34 13.15 -2.10
CA GLU A 189 -7.78 12.47 -3.31
C GLU A 189 -6.79 11.36 -3.71
N GLU A 190 -5.49 11.67 -3.70
CA GLU A 190 -4.43 10.71 -4.01
C GLU A 190 -4.39 9.56 -3.01
N ILE A 191 -4.56 9.86 -1.71
CA ILE A 191 -4.71 8.83 -0.67
C ILE A 191 -5.91 7.95 -1.02
N GLY A 192 -7.07 8.53 -1.36
CA GLY A 192 -8.25 7.77 -1.77
C GLY A 192 -7.96 6.79 -2.91
N LEU A 193 -7.30 7.25 -3.98
CA LEU A 193 -6.94 6.42 -5.13
C LEU A 193 -6.01 5.26 -4.76
N VAL A 194 -4.97 5.53 -3.96
CA VAL A 194 -4.03 4.50 -3.51
C VAL A 194 -4.71 3.48 -2.60
N MET A 195 -5.54 3.92 -1.66
CA MET A 195 -6.27 3.02 -0.76
C MET A 195 -7.22 2.10 -1.53
N GLU A 196 -8.01 2.65 -2.44
CA GLU A 196 -8.92 1.87 -3.28
C GLU A 196 -8.16 0.86 -4.16
N LYS A 197 -6.98 1.25 -4.66
CA LYS A 197 -6.11 0.33 -5.39
C LYS A 197 -5.62 -0.83 -4.51
N VAL A 198 -5.12 -0.54 -3.32
CA VAL A 198 -4.59 -1.57 -2.41
C VAL A 198 -5.69 -2.53 -1.96
N LEU A 199 -6.88 -2.02 -1.62
CA LEU A 199 -8.03 -2.85 -1.26
C LEU A 199 -8.43 -3.80 -2.40
N LYS A 200 -8.39 -3.35 -3.66
CA LYS A 200 -8.63 -4.21 -4.84
C LYS A 200 -7.57 -5.29 -5.03
N MET A 201 -6.40 -5.18 -4.39
CA MET A 201 -5.38 -6.22 -4.44
C MET A 201 -5.63 -7.35 -3.44
N PHE A 202 -6.47 -7.16 -2.42
CA PHE A 202 -6.73 -8.20 -1.40
C PHE A 202 -7.27 -9.49 -2.04
N SER A 203 -8.21 -9.39 -2.97
CA SER A 203 -8.78 -10.57 -3.67
C SER A 203 -7.83 -11.28 -4.63
N LYS A 204 -6.60 -10.78 -4.81
CA LYS A 204 -5.57 -11.33 -5.71
C LYS A 204 -4.39 -11.95 -4.98
N LEU A 205 -4.39 -11.87 -3.65
CA LEU A 205 -3.33 -12.33 -2.77
C LEU A 205 -3.79 -13.59 -2.04
N ASN A 206 -2.81 -14.38 -1.60
CA ASN A 206 -3.08 -15.48 -0.68
C ASN A 206 -3.42 -14.91 0.70
N LEU A 207 -4.21 -15.65 1.49
CA LEU A 207 -4.68 -15.17 2.79
C LEU A 207 -3.54 -14.78 3.74
N GLN A 208 -2.43 -15.51 3.73
CA GLN A 208 -1.24 -15.21 4.55
C GLN A 208 -0.54 -13.88 4.16
N GLU A 209 -0.75 -13.38 2.95
CA GLU A 209 -0.18 -12.12 2.48
C GLU A 209 -1.03 -10.91 2.88
N ILE A 210 -2.28 -11.14 3.33
CA ILE A 210 -3.21 -10.08 3.73
C ILE A 210 -2.77 -9.35 5.01
N PRO A 211 -2.39 -10.03 6.11
CA PRO A 211 -1.98 -9.34 7.34
C PRO A 211 -0.84 -8.32 7.19
N PRO A 212 0.30 -8.63 6.52
CA PRO A 212 1.35 -7.64 6.33
C PRO A 212 0.92 -6.50 5.40
N LEU A 213 0.05 -6.75 4.41
CA LEU A 213 -0.49 -5.68 3.57
C LEU A 213 -1.45 -4.78 4.35
N VAL A 214 -2.32 -5.33 5.18
CA VAL A 214 -3.20 -4.55 6.07
C VAL A 214 -2.37 -3.68 7.00
N TYR A 215 -1.26 -4.19 7.55
CA TYR A 215 -0.36 -3.39 8.38
C TYR A 215 0.18 -2.17 7.62
N GLN A 216 0.65 -2.34 6.38
CA GLN A 216 1.09 -1.21 5.55
C GLN A 216 -0.04 -0.23 5.23
N LEU A 217 -1.25 -0.75 4.96
CA LEU A 217 -2.43 0.05 4.69
C LEU A 217 -2.83 0.91 5.89
N LEU A 218 -2.75 0.35 7.11
CA LEU A 218 -3.03 1.04 8.36
C LEU A 218 -2.02 2.17 8.62
N ILE A 219 -0.72 1.94 8.35
CA ILE A 219 0.30 2.99 8.43
C ILE A 219 -0.07 4.13 7.48
N LEU A 220 -0.42 3.82 6.23
CA LEU A 220 -0.78 4.86 5.25
C LEU A 220 -2.06 5.60 5.66
N SER A 221 -3.01 4.93 6.33
CA SER A 221 -4.27 5.53 6.80
C SER A 221 -4.07 6.63 7.85
N SER A 222 -2.91 6.67 8.52
CA SER A 222 -2.56 7.75 9.45
C SER A 222 -2.51 9.12 8.75
N LYS A 223 -2.25 9.14 7.44
CA LYS A 223 -2.27 10.34 6.59
C LYS A 223 -3.67 10.76 6.14
N GLY A 224 -4.66 9.86 6.20
CA GLY A 224 -6.02 10.15 5.73
C GLY A 224 -6.85 8.90 5.42
N SER A 225 -8.14 9.10 5.13
CA SER A 225 -9.06 8.04 4.66
C SER A 225 -9.25 6.83 5.60
N ARG A 226 -9.01 7.00 6.91
CA ARG A 226 -9.20 5.98 7.97
C ARG A 226 -10.50 5.19 7.85
N GLY A 227 -11.63 5.90 7.67
CA GLY A 227 -12.95 5.28 7.56
C GLY A 227 -13.07 4.33 6.37
N LYS A 228 -12.62 4.76 5.17
CA LYS A 228 -12.63 3.94 3.95
C LYS A 228 -11.74 2.71 4.08
N VAL A 229 -10.59 2.83 4.75
CA VAL A 229 -9.68 1.70 4.99
C VAL A 229 -10.35 0.65 5.86
N LEU A 230 -10.94 1.06 6.98
CA LEU A 230 -11.65 0.15 7.89
C LEU A 230 -12.86 -0.49 7.21
N GLU A 231 -13.64 0.30 6.47
CA GLU A 231 -14.77 -0.19 5.67
C GLU A 231 -14.31 -1.25 4.66
N GLY A 232 -13.24 -0.99 3.91
CA GLY A 232 -12.69 -1.94 2.94
C GLY A 232 -12.20 -3.24 3.57
N ILE A 233 -11.53 -3.16 4.73
CA ILE A 233 -11.08 -4.35 5.47
C ILE A 233 -12.29 -5.16 5.97
N VAL A 234 -13.27 -4.50 6.59
CA VAL A 234 -14.48 -5.16 7.10
C VAL A 234 -15.28 -5.80 5.97
N ALA A 235 -15.48 -5.09 4.85
CA ALA A 235 -16.20 -5.60 3.70
C ALA A 235 -15.51 -6.82 3.07
N PHE A 236 -14.18 -6.80 2.96
CA PHE A 236 -13.40 -7.91 2.44
C PHE A 236 -13.57 -9.19 3.29
N PHE A 237 -13.40 -9.09 4.61
CA PHE A 237 -13.56 -10.25 5.49
C PHE A 237 -15.01 -10.71 5.60
N ASN A 238 -15.98 -9.80 5.56
CA ASN A 238 -17.40 -10.18 5.52
C ASN A 238 -17.74 -11.01 4.27
N GLU A 239 -17.17 -10.67 3.11
CA GLU A 239 -17.37 -11.41 1.88
C GLU A 239 -16.68 -12.78 1.91
N LEU A 240 -15.44 -12.87 2.44
CA LEU A 240 -14.78 -14.16 2.68
C LEU A 240 -15.59 -15.07 3.61
N ASP A 241 -16.14 -14.50 4.68
CA ASP A 241 -17.01 -15.18 5.62
C ASP A 241 -18.28 -15.72 4.95
N ARG A 242 -18.87 -14.94 4.04
CA ARG A 242 -20.06 -15.33 3.29
C ARG A 242 -19.76 -16.49 2.34
N GLN A 243 -18.64 -16.44 1.62
CA GLN A 243 -18.18 -17.51 0.74
C GLN A 243 -17.93 -18.80 1.53
N HIS A 244 -17.22 -18.69 2.66
CA HIS A 244 -16.94 -19.83 3.52
C HIS A 244 -18.20 -20.47 4.12
N ARG A 245 -19.22 -19.68 4.46
CA ARG A 245 -20.51 -20.20 4.92
C ARG A 245 -21.28 -20.94 3.81
N ALA A 246 -21.28 -20.40 2.59
CA ALA A 246 -21.93 -21.02 1.44
C ALA A 246 -21.33 -22.41 1.14
N GLU A 247 -20.00 -22.52 1.19
CA GLU A 247 -19.26 -23.78 1.02
C GLU A 247 -19.62 -24.83 2.10
N GLN A 248 -19.78 -24.41 3.36
CA GLN A 248 -20.18 -25.31 4.46
C GLN A 248 -21.63 -25.79 4.36
N SER A 249 -22.52 -24.99 3.77
CA SER A 249 -23.93 -25.35 3.56
C SER A 249 -24.17 -26.28 2.36
N GLY A 250 -23.15 -26.52 1.53
CA GLY A 250 -23.20 -27.48 0.41
C GLY A 250 -24.04 -27.06 -0.80
N ASP A 251 -24.37 -25.77 -0.95
CA ASP A 251 -25.37 -25.30 -1.92
C ASP A 251 -24.79 -24.79 -3.26
N GLU A 252 -23.46 -24.80 -3.47
CA GLU A 252 -22.86 -24.49 -4.78
C GLU A 252 -21.73 -25.45 -5.16
N LEU A 253 -21.98 -26.22 -6.21
CA LEU A 253 -21.04 -27.08 -6.95
C LEU A 253 -20.13 -26.20 -7.84
N LEU A 254 -19.15 -25.51 -7.26
CA LEU A 254 -18.08 -24.84 -8.00
C LEU A 254 -16.73 -25.21 -7.40
N ASP A 255 -15.81 -25.69 -8.25
CA ASP A 255 -14.41 -26.00 -7.97
C ASP A 255 -13.61 -24.75 -7.55
N LEU A 256 -13.90 -24.21 -6.36
CA LEU A 256 -13.09 -23.20 -5.71
C LEU A 256 -12.26 -23.86 -4.60
N ILE A 257 -11.00 -23.46 -4.52
CA ILE A 257 -10.01 -23.95 -3.56
C ILE A 257 -10.59 -23.78 -2.15
N THR A 258 -10.95 -24.90 -1.50
CA THR A 258 -11.47 -24.91 -0.13
C THR A 258 -10.42 -24.34 0.82
N VAL A 259 -10.64 -23.12 1.32
CA VAL A 259 -9.81 -22.54 2.37
C VAL A 259 -10.12 -23.27 3.67
N PRO A 260 -9.14 -23.86 4.37
CA PRO A 260 -9.38 -24.46 5.67
C PRO A 260 -9.92 -23.40 6.63
N SER A 261 -11.04 -23.70 7.31
CA SER A 261 -11.67 -22.76 8.26
C SER A 261 -10.68 -22.19 9.28
N GLY A 262 -9.72 -23.01 9.74
CA GLY A 262 -8.67 -22.57 10.65
C GLY A 262 -7.73 -21.50 10.08
N GLU A 263 -7.43 -21.53 8.78
CA GLU A 263 -6.55 -20.55 8.15
C GLU A 263 -7.20 -19.17 8.07
N LEU A 264 -8.46 -19.12 7.61
CA LEU A 264 -9.23 -17.87 7.53
C LEU A 264 -9.34 -17.22 8.92
N ARG A 265 -9.74 -18.00 9.93
CA ARG A 265 -9.85 -17.49 11.31
C ARG A 265 -8.52 -17.02 11.87
N HIS A 266 -7.42 -17.71 11.57
CA HIS A 266 -6.08 -17.28 12.00
C HIS A 266 -5.68 -15.92 11.39
N VAL A 267 -5.93 -15.76 10.08
CA VAL A 267 -5.65 -14.52 9.34
C VAL A 267 -6.52 -13.37 9.87
N GLU A 268 -7.81 -13.61 10.11
CA GLU A 268 -8.70 -12.63 10.74
C GLU A 268 -8.18 -12.17 12.10
N GLY A 269 -7.73 -13.10 12.95
CA GLY A 269 -7.18 -12.78 14.26
C GLY A 269 -5.94 -11.91 14.18
N THR A 270 -5.04 -12.18 13.22
CA THR A 270 -3.84 -11.39 12.98
C THR A 270 -4.19 -9.99 12.45
N VAL A 271 -5.16 -9.89 11.54
CA VAL A 271 -5.64 -8.60 11.03
C VAL A 271 -6.28 -7.78 12.15
N VAL A 272 -7.14 -8.38 12.96
CA VAL A 272 -7.75 -7.71 14.13
C VAL A 272 -6.66 -7.20 15.07
N LEU A 273 -5.62 -8.00 15.33
CA LEU A 273 -4.48 -7.57 16.14
C LEU A 273 -3.78 -6.33 15.56
N HIS A 274 -3.49 -6.33 14.25
CA HIS A 274 -2.88 -5.17 13.59
C HIS A 274 -3.76 -3.92 13.66
N VAL A 275 -5.07 -4.06 13.46
CA VAL A 275 -6.02 -2.93 13.54
C VAL A 275 -6.11 -2.39 14.96
N VAL A 276 -6.25 -3.26 15.97
CA VAL A 276 -6.29 -2.87 17.39
C VAL A 276 -4.99 -2.19 17.79
N PHE A 277 -3.84 -2.72 17.37
CA PHE A 277 -2.54 -2.08 17.61
C PHE A 277 -2.44 -0.71 16.93
N ALA A 278 -2.93 -0.56 15.70
CA ALA A 278 -2.97 0.75 15.06
C ALA A 278 -3.87 1.74 15.82
N MET A 279 -4.97 1.29 16.42
CA MET A 279 -5.87 2.13 17.23
C MET A 279 -5.30 2.54 18.59
N THR A 280 -4.38 1.75 19.17
CA THR A 280 -3.67 2.18 20.39
C THR A 280 -2.70 3.33 20.09
N LEU A 281 -2.16 3.38 18.87
CA LEU A 281 -1.26 4.45 18.40
C LEU A 281 -2.04 5.66 17.85
N ASP A 282 -3.16 5.45 17.17
CA ASP A 282 -3.99 6.48 16.55
C ASP A 282 -5.46 6.37 16.98
N CYS A 283 -5.88 7.22 17.92
CA CYS A 283 -7.25 7.19 18.42
C CYS A 283 -8.30 7.72 17.42
N GLU A 284 -7.89 8.45 16.38
CA GLU A 284 -8.82 8.83 15.30
C GLU A 284 -9.25 7.61 14.47
N LEU A 285 -8.41 6.58 14.39
CA LEU A 285 -8.77 5.33 13.72
C LEU A 285 -9.91 4.62 14.46
N GLY A 286 -9.82 4.54 15.79
CA GLY A 286 -10.89 3.96 16.63
C GLY A 286 -12.19 4.77 16.55
N ARG A 287 -12.10 6.11 16.58
CA ARG A 287 -13.26 7.00 16.37
C ARG A 287 -13.89 6.80 14.99
N ALA A 288 -13.08 6.67 13.94
CA ALA A 288 -13.55 6.41 12.59
C ALA A 288 -14.29 5.07 12.49
N LEU A 289 -13.79 4.01 13.14
CA LEU A 289 -14.48 2.71 13.21
C LEU A 289 -15.87 2.85 13.84
N LEU A 290 -15.94 3.45 15.04
CA LEU A 290 -17.20 3.60 15.76
C LEU A 290 -18.21 4.45 14.98
N LYS A 291 -17.75 5.53 14.33
CA LYS A 291 -18.60 6.36 13.46
C LYS A 291 -19.14 5.56 12.28
N HIS A 292 -18.29 4.79 11.61
CA HIS A 292 -18.67 3.96 10.46
C HIS A 292 -19.73 2.91 10.85
N LEU A 293 -19.54 2.21 11.97
CA LEU A 293 -20.47 1.17 12.43
C LEU A 293 -21.76 1.75 13.04
N LYS A 294 -21.72 2.95 13.64
CA LYS A 294 -22.93 3.67 14.10
C LYS A 294 -23.80 4.15 12.93
N ALA A 295 -23.18 4.63 11.84
CA ALA A 295 -23.92 5.08 10.66
C ALA A 295 -24.75 3.96 10.01
N ALA A 296 -24.26 2.71 10.08
CA ALA A 296 -25.00 1.54 9.62
C ALA A 296 -26.31 1.30 10.41
N GLN A 297 -26.43 1.80 11.65
CA GLN A 297 -27.66 1.67 12.43
C GLN A 297 -28.78 2.63 12.00
N GLN A 298 -28.50 3.69 11.25
CA GLN A 298 -29.46 4.79 11.05
C GLN A 298 -30.27 4.73 9.75
N GLY A 299 -30.22 3.63 8.98
CA GLY A 299 -31.15 3.40 7.86
C GLY A 299 -30.54 2.94 6.54
N GLY A 300 -29.26 2.56 6.52
CA GLY A 300 -28.69 1.86 5.37
C GLY A 300 -29.02 0.37 5.41
N PHE A 301 -29.45 -0.21 4.29
CA PHE A 301 -29.52 -1.67 4.09
C PHE A 301 -28.13 -2.35 4.13
N SER A 302 -27.04 -1.58 4.31
CA SER A 302 -25.67 -2.09 4.44
C SER A 302 -25.43 -2.63 5.84
N ASN A 303 -25.51 -3.96 5.97
CA ASN A 303 -25.28 -4.68 7.21
C ASN A 303 -23.76 -4.74 7.51
N ASN A 304 -23.17 -3.64 7.99
CA ASN A 304 -21.74 -3.57 8.32
C ASN A 304 -21.39 -4.30 9.63
N ILE A 305 -22.41 -4.76 10.36
CA ILE A 305 -22.25 -5.67 11.49
C ILE A 305 -22.20 -7.09 10.94
N CYS A 306 -21.04 -7.73 11.11
CA CYS A 306 -20.75 -9.08 10.69
C CYS A 306 -19.86 -9.76 11.75
N PRO A 307 -19.64 -11.08 11.68
CA PRO A 307 -18.78 -11.77 12.64
C PRO A 307 -17.38 -11.16 12.77
N PHE A 308 -16.77 -10.76 11.64
CA PHE A 308 -15.49 -10.06 11.65
C PHE A 308 -15.55 -8.70 12.38
N SER A 309 -16.53 -7.83 12.08
CA SER A 309 -16.60 -6.52 12.73
C SER A 309 -16.98 -6.60 14.22
N ILE A 310 -17.76 -7.61 14.61
CA ILE A 310 -18.04 -7.93 16.03
C ILE A 310 -16.75 -8.38 16.73
N THR A 311 -15.97 -9.26 16.12
CA THR A 311 -14.67 -9.72 16.64
C THR A 311 -13.71 -8.54 16.83
N LEU A 312 -13.68 -7.64 15.85
CA LEU A 312 -12.90 -6.41 15.92
C LEU A 312 -13.37 -5.51 17.07
N LEU A 313 -14.68 -5.23 17.18
CA LEU A 313 -15.26 -4.43 18.25
C LEU A 313 -14.92 -4.99 19.64
N LEU A 314 -15.17 -6.28 19.86
CA LEU A 314 -14.85 -6.95 21.13
C LEU A 314 -13.36 -6.87 21.47
N SER A 315 -12.49 -6.90 20.46
CA SER A 315 -11.04 -6.75 20.66
C SER A 315 -10.65 -5.29 20.97
N VAL A 316 -11.35 -4.33 20.37
CA VAL A 316 -11.19 -2.88 20.62
C VAL A 316 -11.71 -2.49 22.01
N ALA A 317 -12.72 -3.19 22.55
CA ALA A 317 -13.26 -2.93 23.89
C ALA A 317 -12.18 -3.00 24.99
N ARG A 318 -11.12 -3.79 24.77
CA ARG A 318 -9.96 -3.86 25.68
C ARG A 318 -9.19 -2.54 25.81
N ILE A 319 -9.36 -1.63 24.87
CA ILE A 319 -8.83 -0.28 24.98
C ILE A 319 -9.83 0.53 25.79
N GLN A 320 -9.52 0.79 27.07
CA GLN A 320 -10.42 1.40 28.07
C GLN A 320 -11.23 2.61 27.55
N ARG A 321 -10.65 3.47 26.71
CA ARG A 321 -11.34 4.66 26.16
C ARG A 321 -12.48 4.36 25.16
N PHE A 322 -12.49 3.15 24.59
CA PHE A 322 -13.48 2.71 23.61
C PHE A 322 -14.45 1.68 24.18
N GLU A 323 -14.15 1.09 25.34
CA GLU A 323 -14.91 0.02 26.01
C GLU A 323 -16.42 0.32 26.08
N GLU A 324 -16.80 1.38 26.79
CA GLU A 324 -18.21 1.79 26.96
C GLU A 324 -18.91 2.02 25.61
N GLN A 325 -18.25 2.75 24.71
CA GLN A 325 -18.80 3.06 23.39
C GLN A 325 -19.01 1.82 22.51
N VAL A 326 -18.14 0.82 22.63
CA VAL A 326 -18.26 -0.47 21.94
C VAL A 326 -19.43 -1.26 22.51
N PHE A 327 -19.53 -1.36 23.84
CA PHE A 327 -20.61 -2.11 24.48
C PHE A 327 -21.97 -1.49 24.21
N ASP A 328 -22.09 -0.16 24.28
CA ASP A 328 -23.33 0.55 23.93
C ASP A 328 -23.73 0.29 22.48
N LEU A 329 -22.76 0.30 21.55
CA LEU A 329 -22.99 0.01 20.14
C LEU A 329 -23.51 -1.41 19.94
N LEU A 330 -22.85 -2.41 20.55
CA LEU A 330 -23.25 -3.82 20.44
C LEU A 330 -24.62 -4.07 21.08
N LYS A 331 -24.87 -3.53 22.29
CA LYS A 331 -26.17 -3.62 22.97
C LYS A 331 -27.29 -3.01 22.12
N ALA A 332 -27.08 -1.80 21.59
CA ALA A 332 -28.04 -1.16 20.70
C ALA A 332 -28.28 -1.98 19.42
N SER A 333 -27.23 -2.60 18.86
CA SER A 333 -27.32 -3.45 17.67
C SER A 333 -28.15 -4.71 17.90
N VAL A 334 -27.94 -5.38 19.04
CA VAL A 334 -28.69 -6.57 19.44
C VAL A 334 -30.17 -6.22 19.63
N PHE A 335 -30.45 -5.16 20.39
CA PHE A 335 -31.82 -4.73 20.65
C PHE A 335 -32.56 -4.34 19.37
N LYS A 336 -31.90 -3.60 18.48
CA LYS A 336 -32.43 -3.25 17.17
C LYS A 336 -32.72 -4.50 16.32
N SER A 337 -31.76 -5.43 16.24
CA SER A 337 -31.91 -6.67 15.47
C SER A 337 -33.11 -7.50 15.93
N PHE A 338 -33.35 -7.60 17.25
CA PHE A 338 -34.53 -8.27 17.77
C PHE A 338 -35.84 -7.54 17.43
N LYS A 339 -35.87 -6.22 17.58
CA LYS A 339 -37.05 -5.41 17.21
C LYS A 339 -37.40 -5.53 15.73
N ASP A 340 -36.39 -5.49 14.86
CA ASP A 340 -36.57 -5.61 13.41
C ASP A 340 -37.10 -7.01 13.05
N LEU A 341 -36.58 -8.07 13.68
CA LEU A 341 -37.08 -9.45 13.50
C LEU A 341 -38.52 -9.61 14.00
N GLN A 342 -38.87 -9.04 15.16
CA GLN A 342 -40.24 -9.08 15.67
C GLN A 342 -41.21 -8.34 14.73
N LEU A 343 -40.78 -7.19 14.19
CA LEU A 343 -41.59 -6.42 13.23
C LEU A 343 -41.82 -7.20 11.93
N LEU A 344 -40.79 -7.86 11.41
CA LEU A 344 -40.89 -8.73 10.24
C LEU A 344 -41.83 -9.91 10.50
N GLN A 345 -41.68 -10.61 11.62
CA GLN A 345 -42.57 -11.72 11.99
C GLN A 345 -44.02 -11.29 12.16
N GLY A 346 -44.25 -10.05 12.61
CA GLY A 346 -45.58 -9.47 12.77
C GLY A 346 -46.28 -9.05 11.46
N SER A 347 -45.59 -9.07 10.31
CA SER A 347 -46.14 -8.56 9.04
C SER A 347 -45.76 -9.42 7.83
N LYS A 348 -46.76 -10.11 7.26
CA LYS A 348 -46.62 -10.84 5.98
C LYS A 348 -46.21 -9.92 4.82
N PHE A 349 -46.64 -8.66 4.86
CA PHE A 349 -46.26 -7.66 3.85
C PHE A 349 -44.75 -7.40 3.88
N LEU A 350 -44.17 -7.21 5.07
CA LEU A 350 -42.73 -6.97 5.20
C LEU A 350 -41.91 -8.23 4.89
N GLN A 351 -42.40 -9.42 5.23
CA GLN A 351 -41.75 -10.69 4.87
C GLN A 351 -41.59 -10.88 3.36
N ASN A 352 -42.51 -10.34 2.56
CA ASN A 352 -42.44 -10.40 1.10
C ASN A 352 -41.50 -9.33 0.50
N LEU A 353 -41.22 -8.25 1.22
CA LEU A 353 -40.45 -7.11 0.72
C LEU A 353 -39.00 -7.08 1.21
N VAL A 354 -38.75 -7.63 2.40
CA VAL A 354 -37.46 -7.56 3.07
C VAL A 354 -36.90 -8.98 3.21
N PRO A 355 -35.72 -9.29 2.66
CA PRO A 355 -35.04 -10.54 2.91
C PRO A 355 -34.85 -10.76 4.42
N HIS A 356 -34.95 -12.01 4.88
CA HIS A 356 -34.79 -12.29 6.31
C HIS A 356 -33.40 -11.82 6.79
N PRO A 357 -33.32 -10.82 7.68
CA PRO A 357 -32.05 -10.27 8.11
C PRO A 357 -31.35 -11.26 9.04
N SER A 358 -30.03 -11.38 8.88
CA SER A 358 -29.18 -12.13 9.79
C SER A 358 -29.21 -11.51 11.18
N CYS A 359 -29.48 -12.32 12.21
CA CYS A 359 -29.58 -11.84 13.59
C CYS A 359 -28.20 -11.50 14.17
N VAL A 360 -28.05 -10.33 14.79
CA VAL A 360 -26.79 -9.94 15.44
C VAL A 360 -26.43 -10.92 16.57
N SER A 361 -27.43 -11.42 17.29
CA SER A 361 -27.23 -12.41 18.36
C SER A 361 -26.61 -13.71 17.86
N THR A 362 -27.05 -14.20 16.69
CA THR A 362 -26.47 -15.41 16.09
C THR A 362 -25.03 -15.17 15.63
N MET A 363 -24.73 -13.98 15.11
CA MET A 363 -23.35 -13.60 14.76
C MET A 363 -22.44 -13.53 15.99
N ILE A 364 -22.92 -12.98 17.11
CA ILE A 364 -22.15 -12.95 18.37
C ILE A 364 -21.86 -14.39 18.84
N LEU A 365 -22.84 -15.28 18.78
CA LEU A 365 -22.66 -16.70 19.12
C LEU A 365 -21.67 -17.40 18.18
N GLU A 366 -21.69 -17.09 16.89
CA GLU A 366 -20.70 -17.57 15.92
C GLU A 366 -19.29 -17.10 16.29
N VAL A 367 -19.13 -15.82 16.63
CA VAL A 367 -17.86 -15.26 17.12
C VAL A 367 -17.40 -15.99 18.38
N VAL A 368 -18.30 -16.34 19.31
CA VAL A 368 -17.99 -17.14 20.50
C VAL A 368 -17.49 -18.53 20.12
N LYS A 369 -18.17 -19.21 19.20
CA LYS A 369 -17.83 -20.56 18.74
C LYS A 369 -16.46 -20.60 18.05
N ASN A 370 -16.18 -19.60 17.22
CA ASN A 370 -14.95 -19.51 16.44
C ASN A 370 -13.75 -19.00 17.24
N ARG A 371 -13.93 -18.69 18.54
CA ARG A 371 -12.83 -18.21 19.39
C ARG A 371 -11.63 -19.10 19.30
N ALA A 372 -11.80 -20.41 19.52
CA ALA A 372 -10.75 -21.43 19.59
C ALA A 372 -9.87 -21.57 18.33
N ALA A 373 -10.19 -20.88 17.22
CA ALA A 373 -9.36 -20.83 16.01
C ALA A 373 -8.55 -19.52 15.85
N LEU A 374 -8.89 -18.47 16.60
CA LEU A 374 -8.19 -17.18 16.59
C LEU A 374 -6.98 -17.27 17.52
N GLN A 375 -5.74 -17.17 17.01
CA GLN A 375 -4.45 -17.39 17.73
C GLN A 375 -4.32 -16.73 19.13
N HIS A 376 -5.21 -15.79 19.47
CA HIS A 376 -5.26 -15.07 20.73
C HIS A 376 -6.63 -15.16 21.44
N HIS A 377 -7.08 -16.37 21.81
CA HIS A 377 -8.36 -16.60 22.53
C HIS A 377 -8.56 -15.72 23.76
N HIS A 378 -7.48 -15.41 24.48
CA HIS A 378 -7.52 -14.54 25.66
C HIS A 378 -8.02 -13.13 25.35
N ILE A 379 -7.83 -12.64 24.13
CA ILE A 379 -8.23 -11.29 23.70
C ILE A 379 -9.76 -11.20 23.58
N LEU A 380 -10.41 -12.25 23.09
CA LEU A 380 -11.87 -12.28 22.94
C LEU A 380 -12.59 -12.74 24.20
N ALA A 381 -11.93 -13.50 25.07
CA ALA A 381 -12.53 -14.01 26.32
C ALA A 381 -12.95 -12.89 27.28
N LEU A 382 -12.13 -11.86 27.45
CA LEU A 382 -12.41 -10.74 28.37
C LEU A 382 -13.58 -9.88 27.87
N GLY A 383 -13.45 -9.27 26.70
CA GLY A 383 -14.46 -8.34 26.17
C GLY A 383 -15.81 -9.01 25.91
N SER A 384 -15.84 -10.31 25.64
CA SER A 384 -17.11 -11.01 25.52
C SER A 384 -17.77 -11.35 26.84
N SER A 385 -17.01 -11.70 27.87
CA SER A 385 -17.58 -11.95 29.19
C SER A 385 -18.22 -10.67 29.72
N GLU A 386 -17.53 -9.54 29.58
CA GLU A 386 -18.04 -8.19 29.92
C GLU A 386 -19.23 -7.75 29.06
N LEU A 387 -19.38 -8.23 27.82
CA LEU A 387 -20.58 -7.93 27.03
C LEU A 387 -21.83 -8.66 27.57
N PHE A 388 -21.66 -9.89 28.06
CA PHE A 388 -22.75 -10.75 28.51
C PHE A 388 -23.17 -10.52 29.97
N PHE A 389 -22.26 -9.98 30.80
CA PHE A 389 -22.57 -9.44 32.14
C PHE A 389 -23.07 -8.00 32.04
#